data_AF-A0A183AMK0-F1
#
_entry.id   AF-A0A183AMK0-F1
#
_cell.length_a   1.000
_cell.length_b   1.000
_cell.length_c   1.000
_cell.angle_alpha   90.00
_cell.angle_beta   90.00
_cell.angle_gamma   90.00
#
_symmetry.space_group_name_H-M   'P 1'
#
loop_
_entity.id
_entity.type
_entity.pdbx_description
1 polymer ?
#
loop_
_entity_poly.entity_id
_entity_poly.type
_entity_poly.pdbx_seq_one_letter_code
_entity_poly.pdbx_strand_id
1 'polypeptide(L)'
;MDHMNSFDSPVLSRDPNVVQEILNSVEERYYSMTFDSGKYEIESLAGPSCRELSKLKIRLLFLDKQNKAVSRRVSELVLEKHPMYEAELNGVLSLQADNWETLALCRRIRRPIHVKLQAFGMRIEDLLDAELQMNCDNFSEQSYCTVQQAFELLGSTQTTFAQMQMHFIASIQRRTLTIVQSFVCPSADDSEQPCSSRDYADMCL
;
A
#
# COMPACT_ATOMS: atom_id res chain seq x y z
N MET A 1 54.93 -36.37 49.59
CA MET A 1 54.78 -34.92 49.31
C MET A 1 53.56 -34.79 48.43
N ASP A 2 52.41 -34.60 49.07
CA ASP A 2 51.11 -34.56 48.43
C ASP A 2 50.93 -33.25 47.66
N HIS A 3 50.94 -33.33 46.33
CA HIS A 3 50.39 -32.27 45.49
C HIS A 3 48.87 -32.43 45.47
N MET A 4 48.18 -31.76 46.39
CA MET A 4 46.73 -31.54 46.30
C MET A 4 46.43 -30.72 45.03
N ASN A 5 46.10 -31.41 43.95
CA ASN A 5 45.29 -30.86 42.88
C ASN A 5 43.86 -30.69 43.44
N SER A 6 43.55 -29.53 43.99
CA SER A 6 42.15 -29.13 44.22
C SER A 6 41.89 -27.84 43.47
N PHE A 7 41.60 -28.01 42.18
CA PHE A 7 40.97 -27.02 41.32
C PHE A 7 39.58 -27.51 40.95
N ASP A 8 38.85 -28.07 41.92
CA ASP A 8 37.48 -28.48 41.68
C ASP A 8 36.63 -27.23 41.46
N SER A 9 35.93 -27.23 40.33
CA SER A 9 35.03 -26.15 39.94
C SER A 9 33.93 -26.00 41.01
N PRO A 10 33.72 -24.80 41.57
CA PRO A 10 32.83 -24.59 42.71
C PRO A 10 31.40 -25.07 42.41
N VAL A 11 30.84 -25.86 43.33
CA VAL A 11 29.43 -26.27 43.25
C VAL A 11 28.55 -25.05 43.50
N LEU A 12 27.63 -24.79 42.57
CA LEU A 12 26.67 -23.70 42.72
C LEU A 12 25.66 -24.04 43.82
N SER A 13 25.40 -23.08 44.71
CA SER A 13 24.37 -23.23 45.75
C SER A 13 23.00 -23.48 45.12
N ARG A 14 22.17 -24.30 45.80
CA ARG A 14 20.77 -24.49 45.42
C ARG A 14 19.83 -23.44 46.04
N ASP A 15 20.33 -22.65 47.00
CA ASP A 15 19.55 -21.60 47.65
C ASP A 15 19.31 -20.43 46.68
N PRO A 16 18.06 -20.10 46.36
CA PRO A 16 17.73 -19.03 45.42
C PRO A 16 18.20 -17.65 45.88
N ASN A 17 18.22 -17.36 47.19
CA ASN A 17 18.70 -16.06 47.69
C ASN A 17 20.19 -15.91 47.45
N VAL A 18 20.96 -16.98 47.68
CA VAL A 18 22.41 -17.02 47.42
C VAL A 18 22.70 -16.91 45.93
N VAL A 19 21.91 -17.59 45.07
CA VAL A 19 22.05 -17.46 43.61
C VAL A 19 21.75 -16.04 43.16
N GLN A 20 20.71 -15.40 43.70
CA GLN A 20 20.35 -14.03 43.37
C GLN A 20 21.43 -13.03 43.81
N GLU A 21 22.03 -13.22 44.99
CA GLU A 21 23.15 -12.41 45.45
C GLU A 21 24.37 -12.53 44.51
N ILE A 22 24.69 -13.75 44.06
CA ILE A 22 25.76 -13.99 43.07
C ILE A 22 25.44 -13.26 41.75
N LEU A 23 24.21 -13.32 41.27
CA LEU A 23 23.78 -12.61 40.06
C LEU A 23 23.90 -11.08 40.22
N ASN A 24 23.47 -10.55 41.38
CA ASN A 24 23.56 -9.12 41.69
C ASN A 24 25.01 -8.65 41.84
N SER A 25 25.95 -9.55 42.11
CA SER A 25 27.38 -9.24 42.19
C SER A 25 28.09 -9.15 40.83
N VAL A 26 27.41 -9.49 39.72
CA VAL A 26 27.96 -9.35 38.37
C VAL A 26 28.05 -7.86 38.03
N GLU A 27 29.26 -7.40 37.72
CA GLU A 27 29.51 -5.99 37.42
C GLU A 27 28.78 -5.55 36.15
N GLU A 28 28.20 -4.34 36.16
CA GLU A 28 27.37 -3.81 35.07
C GLU A 28 28.09 -3.81 33.70
N ARG A 29 29.41 -3.61 33.71
CA ARG A 29 30.24 -3.60 32.49
C ARG A 29 30.21 -4.92 31.73
N TYR A 30 29.94 -6.05 32.41
CA TYR A 30 29.85 -7.38 31.78
C TYR A 30 28.62 -7.54 30.89
N TYR A 31 27.62 -6.67 31.01
CA TYR A 31 26.44 -6.67 30.14
C TYR A 31 26.68 -5.93 28.81
N SER A 32 27.83 -5.29 28.64
CA SER A 32 28.18 -4.61 27.38
C SER A 32 28.75 -5.58 26.35
N MET A 33 28.22 -5.54 25.12
CA MET A 33 28.70 -6.34 23.98
C MET A 33 30.09 -5.92 23.48
N THR A 34 30.56 -4.73 23.84
CA THR A 34 31.85 -4.18 23.39
C THR A 34 32.91 -4.21 24.48
N PHE A 35 32.57 -4.71 25.67
CA PHE A 35 33.49 -4.77 26.80
C PHE A 35 34.42 -5.99 26.68
N ASP A 36 35.72 -5.73 26.67
CA ASP A 36 36.74 -6.79 26.71
C ASP A 36 36.99 -7.22 28.17
N SER A 37 36.15 -8.14 28.64
CA SER A 37 36.21 -8.69 30.00
C SER A 37 37.51 -9.44 30.28
N GLY A 38 38.08 -10.12 29.28
CA GLY A 38 39.34 -10.85 29.41
C GLY A 38 40.51 -9.91 29.67
N LYS A 39 40.64 -8.85 28.86
CA LYS A 39 41.65 -7.81 29.05
C LYS A 39 41.50 -7.12 30.40
N TYR A 40 40.29 -6.74 30.78
CA TYR A 40 40.01 -6.06 32.05
C TYR A 40 40.46 -6.88 33.26
N GLU A 41 40.12 -8.18 33.32
CA GLU A 41 40.48 -9.05 34.44
C GLU A 41 41.99 -9.26 34.55
N ILE A 42 42.66 -9.43 33.41
CA ILE A 42 44.12 -9.60 33.35
C ILE A 42 44.83 -8.31 33.77
N GLU A 43 44.47 -7.15 33.21
CA GLU A 43 45.10 -5.88 33.55
C GLU A 43 44.87 -5.49 35.02
N SER A 44 43.68 -5.79 35.55
CA SER A 44 43.31 -5.44 36.93
C SER A 44 44.01 -6.29 37.99
N LEU A 45 44.35 -7.56 37.68
CA LEU A 45 44.81 -8.53 38.67
C LEU A 45 46.21 -9.11 38.43
N ALA A 46 46.71 -9.15 37.19
CA ALA A 46 48.03 -9.71 36.90
C ALA A 46 49.17 -8.76 37.27
N GLY A 47 48.92 -7.44 37.26
CA GLY A 47 49.93 -6.42 37.45
C GLY A 47 51.07 -6.47 36.42
N PRO A 48 52.07 -5.56 36.49
CA PRO A 48 53.11 -5.43 35.47
C PRO A 48 54.10 -6.62 35.39
N SER A 49 54.05 -7.59 36.31
CA SER A 49 54.98 -8.74 36.33
C SER A 49 54.30 -10.12 36.34
N CYS A 50 52.97 -10.20 36.30
CA CYS A 50 52.19 -11.45 36.32
C CYS A 50 52.51 -12.40 37.50
N ARG A 51 52.96 -11.87 38.64
CA ARG A 51 53.38 -12.66 39.81
C ARG A 51 52.26 -12.97 40.82
N GLU A 52 51.08 -12.36 40.71
CA GLU A 52 49.98 -12.50 41.67
C GLU A 52 49.03 -13.69 41.39
N LEU A 53 49.60 -14.87 41.11
CA LEU A 53 48.87 -16.06 40.66
C LEU A 53 47.73 -16.48 41.61
N SER A 54 47.88 -16.28 42.93
CA SER A 54 46.87 -16.64 43.92
C SER A 54 45.61 -15.78 43.86
N LYS A 55 45.74 -14.47 43.59
CA LYS A 55 44.58 -13.57 43.45
C LYS A 55 43.81 -13.90 42.18
N LEU A 56 44.52 -14.16 41.09
CA LEU A 56 43.91 -14.58 39.83
C LEU A 56 43.15 -15.90 39.98
N LYS A 57 43.69 -16.86 40.73
CA LYS A 57 43.00 -18.13 41.05
C LYS A 57 41.70 -17.90 41.82
N ILE A 58 41.72 -17.06 42.85
CA ILE A 58 40.51 -16.73 43.64
C ILE A 58 39.47 -16.05 42.75
N ARG A 59 39.88 -15.10 41.91
CA ARG A 59 38.97 -14.44 40.96
C ARG A 59 38.39 -15.42 39.96
N LEU A 60 39.19 -16.34 39.42
CA LEU A 60 38.74 -17.35 38.48
C LEU A 60 37.63 -18.23 39.08
N LEU A 61 37.80 -18.68 40.34
CA LEU A 61 36.76 -19.43 41.05
C LEU A 61 35.48 -18.61 41.25
N PHE A 62 35.63 -17.31 41.54
CA PHE A 62 34.49 -16.40 41.67
C PHE A 62 33.74 -16.19 40.35
N LEU A 63 34.47 -15.97 39.25
CA LEU A 63 33.90 -15.85 37.90
C LEU A 63 33.22 -17.14 37.44
N ASP A 64 33.79 -18.31 37.74
CA ASP A 64 33.15 -19.60 37.44
C ASP A 64 31.80 -19.75 38.18
N LYS A 65 31.77 -19.36 39.45
CA LYS A 65 30.54 -19.35 40.25
C LYS A 65 29.49 -18.39 39.68
N GLN A 66 29.88 -17.19 39.26
CA GLN A 66 28.98 -16.25 38.57
C GLN A 66 28.48 -16.80 37.24
N ASN A 67 29.37 -17.37 36.41
CA ASN A 67 29.02 -17.92 35.11
C ASN A 67 27.97 -19.03 35.24
N LYS A 68 28.14 -19.94 36.20
CA LYS A 68 27.14 -20.98 36.48
C LYS A 68 25.79 -20.40 36.89
N ALA A 69 25.78 -19.39 37.75
CA ALA A 69 24.54 -18.71 38.18
C ALA A 69 23.83 -18.04 36.99
N VAL A 70 24.58 -17.28 36.19
CA VAL A 70 24.07 -16.57 35.00
C VAL A 70 23.54 -17.57 33.97
N SER A 71 24.31 -18.60 33.63
CA SER A 71 23.92 -19.62 32.64
C SER A 71 22.64 -20.36 33.06
N ARG A 72 22.51 -20.69 34.34
CA ARG A 72 21.29 -21.28 34.88
C ARG A 72 20.11 -20.32 34.75
N ARG A 73 20.27 -19.07 35.17
CA ARG A 73 19.18 -18.08 35.14
C ARG A 73 18.73 -17.77 33.70
N VAL A 74 19.66 -17.66 32.76
CA VAL A 74 19.36 -17.49 31.33
C VAL A 74 18.54 -18.67 30.82
N SER A 75 18.95 -19.90 31.15
CA SER A 75 18.21 -21.11 30.75
C SER A 75 16.80 -21.13 31.31
N GLU A 76 16.63 -20.79 32.60
CA GLU A 76 15.32 -20.68 33.24
C GLU A 76 14.45 -19.61 32.58
N LEU A 77 15.00 -18.42 32.29
CA LEU A 77 14.29 -17.35 31.61
C LEU A 77 13.85 -17.73 30.20
N VAL A 78 14.71 -18.45 29.45
CA VAL A 78 14.35 -18.94 28.11
C VAL A 78 13.15 -19.86 28.18
N LEU A 79 13.14 -20.80 29.12
CA LEU A 79 12.02 -21.73 29.31
C LEU A 79 10.75 -21.01 29.80
N GLU A 80 10.90 -20.06 30.73
CA GLU A 80 9.78 -19.27 31.28
C GLU A 80 9.11 -18.42 30.20
N LYS A 81 9.89 -17.81 29.30
CA LYS A 81 9.37 -16.90 28.27
C LYS A 81 8.91 -17.61 27.01
N HIS A 82 9.38 -18.83 26.74
CA HIS A 82 9.00 -19.60 25.55
C HIS A 82 7.50 -19.67 25.28
N PRO A 83 6.62 -20.05 26.25
CA PRO A 83 5.18 -20.14 25.99
C PRO A 83 4.53 -18.79 25.66
N MET A 84 5.07 -17.68 26.20
CA MET A 84 4.57 -16.35 25.87
C MET A 84 4.93 -15.93 24.45
N TYR A 85 6.16 -16.22 24.00
CA TYR A 85 6.57 -15.98 22.61
C TYR A 85 5.76 -16.82 21.64
N GLU A 86 5.49 -18.09 21.98
CA GLU A 86 4.66 -18.98 21.16
C GLU A 86 3.21 -18.47 21.06
N ALA A 87 2.63 -18.02 22.17
CA ALA A 87 1.29 -17.43 22.19
C ALA A 87 1.21 -16.17 21.31
N GLU A 88 2.21 -15.28 21.41
CA GLU A 88 2.27 -14.07 20.60
C GLU A 88 2.40 -14.39 19.10
N LEU A 89 3.27 -15.35 18.76
CA LEU A 89 3.45 -15.80 17.38
C LEU A 89 2.16 -16.41 16.82
N ASN A 90 1.47 -17.23 17.59
CA ASN A 90 0.17 -17.79 17.20
C ASN A 90 -0.87 -16.69 16.98
N GLY A 91 -0.86 -15.64 17.81
CA GLY A 91 -1.70 -14.46 17.61
C GLY A 91 -1.42 -13.74 16.29
N VAL A 92 -0.14 -13.52 15.98
CA VAL A 92 0.28 -12.91 14.70
C VAL A 92 -0.16 -13.75 13.51
N LEU A 93 0.01 -15.08 13.57
CA LEU A 93 -0.40 -15.99 12.50
C LEU A 93 -1.93 -16.00 12.30
N SER A 94 -2.71 -15.95 13.39
CA SER A 94 -4.17 -15.83 13.32
C SER A 94 -4.59 -14.52 12.64
N LEU A 95 -4.06 -13.39 13.10
CA LEU A 95 -4.34 -12.08 12.50
C LEU A 95 -3.95 -12.02 11.03
N GLN A 96 -2.83 -12.65 10.67
CA GLN A 96 -2.44 -12.78 9.28
C GLN A 96 -3.50 -13.54 8.47
N ALA A 97 -3.98 -14.69 8.96
CA ALA A 97 -5.04 -15.46 8.29
C ALA A 97 -6.33 -14.65 8.09
N ASP A 98 -6.79 -13.96 9.13
CA ASP A 98 -8.00 -13.12 9.08
C ASP A 98 -7.88 -11.97 8.07
N ASN A 99 -6.68 -11.36 7.99
CA ASN A 99 -6.39 -10.32 7.02
C ASN A 99 -6.42 -10.86 5.57
N TRP A 100 -5.87 -12.06 5.33
CA TRP A 100 -5.93 -12.69 4.02
C TRP A 100 -7.38 -12.99 3.60
N GLU A 101 -8.20 -13.51 4.52
CA GLU A 101 -9.62 -13.77 4.27
C GLU A 101 -10.39 -12.47 3.96
N THR A 102 -10.18 -11.44 4.77
CA THR A 102 -10.81 -10.13 4.59
C THR A 102 -10.43 -9.52 3.24
N LEU A 103 -9.16 -9.57 2.87
CA LEU A 103 -8.68 -9.08 1.58
C LEU A 103 -9.31 -9.85 0.41
N ALA A 104 -9.39 -11.17 0.53
CA ALA A 104 -10.04 -12.01 -0.49
C ALA A 104 -11.53 -11.66 -0.64
N LEU A 105 -12.24 -11.46 0.48
CA LEU A 105 -13.64 -11.02 0.48
C LEU A 105 -13.79 -9.65 -0.19
N CYS A 106 -12.97 -8.67 0.19
CA CYS A 106 -12.98 -7.34 -0.44
C CYS A 106 -12.75 -7.41 -1.95
N ARG A 107 -11.79 -8.21 -2.42
CA ARG A 107 -11.54 -8.40 -3.86
C ARG A 107 -12.74 -9.03 -4.55
N ARG A 108 -13.34 -10.06 -3.94
CA ARG A 108 -14.52 -10.76 -4.47
C ARG A 108 -15.73 -9.83 -4.59
N ILE A 109 -15.94 -8.92 -3.64
CA ILE A 109 -17.04 -7.95 -3.67
C ILE A 109 -16.74 -6.80 -4.66
N ARG A 110 -15.51 -6.28 -4.68
CA ARG A 110 -15.13 -5.14 -5.52
C ARG A 110 -15.18 -5.46 -7.02
N ARG A 111 -14.78 -6.67 -7.41
CA ARG A 111 -14.73 -7.08 -8.82
C ARG A 111 -16.07 -6.93 -9.55
N PRO A 112 -17.20 -7.52 -9.09
CA PRO A 112 -18.48 -7.36 -9.78
C PRO A 112 -19.00 -5.92 -9.74
N ILE A 113 -18.72 -5.15 -8.67
CA ILE A 113 -19.09 -3.73 -8.61
C ILE A 113 -18.37 -2.96 -9.70
N HIS A 114 -17.07 -3.14 -9.84
CA HIS A 114 -16.27 -2.47 -10.86
C HIS A 114 -16.76 -2.82 -12.28
N VAL A 115 -16.99 -4.11 -12.56
CA VAL A 115 -17.51 -4.56 -13.87
C VAL A 115 -18.89 -3.96 -14.15
N LYS A 116 -19.79 -3.93 -13.17
CA LYS A 116 -21.13 -3.33 -13.34
C LYS A 116 -21.07 -1.83 -13.57
N LEU A 117 -20.20 -1.10 -12.86
CA LEU A 117 -20.03 0.34 -13.05
C LEU A 117 -19.47 0.65 -14.43
N GLN A 118 -18.49 -0.12 -14.91
CA GLN A 118 -17.94 0.03 -16.25
C GLN A 118 -19.00 -0.24 -17.33
N ALA A 119 -19.77 -1.33 -17.19
CA ALA A 119 -20.84 -1.65 -18.11
C ALA A 119 -21.95 -0.59 -18.13
N PHE A 120 -22.27 -0.01 -16.97
CA PHE A 120 -23.22 1.09 -16.86
C PHE A 120 -22.70 2.36 -17.56
N GLY A 121 -21.41 2.68 -17.39
CA GLY A 121 -20.76 3.79 -18.10
C GLY A 121 -20.87 3.66 -19.61
N MET A 122 -20.45 2.50 -20.17
CA MET A 122 -20.55 2.24 -21.61
C MET A 122 -21.99 2.38 -22.12
N ARG A 123 -22.97 1.87 -21.37
CA ARG A 123 -24.39 1.99 -21.74
C ARG A 123 -24.88 3.44 -21.75
N ILE A 124 -24.39 4.28 -20.83
CA ILE A 124 -24.74 5.70 -20.86
C ILE A 124 -24.11 6.35 -22.09
N GLU A 125 -22.84 6.08 -22.38
CA GLU A 125 -22.17 6.60 -23.59
C GLU A 125 -22.95 6.22 -24.85
N ASP A 126 -23.34 4.96 -25.02
CA ASP A 126 -24.15 4.50 -26.16
C ASP A 126 -25.51 5.25 -26.27
N LEU A 127 -26.17 5.51 -25.13
CA LEU A 127 -27.44 6.24 -25.10
C LEU A 127 -27.26 7.72 -25.44
N LEU A 128 -26.16 8.33 -24.98
CA LEU A 128 -25.83 9.71 -25.31
C LEU A 128 -25.51 9.85 -26.79
N ASP A 129 -24.74 8.92 -27.37
CA ASP A 129 -24.42 8.91 -28.79
C ASP A 129 -25.67 8.73 -29.66
N ALA A 130 -26.60 7.86 -29.25
CA ALA A 130 -27.89 7.71 -29.94
C ALA A 130 -28.73 9.00 -29.90
N GLU A 131 -28.79 9.66 -28.74
CA GLU A 131 -29.51 10.94 -28.60
C GLU A 131 -28.84 12.06 -29.41
N LEU A 132 -27.51 12.11 -29.45
CA LEU A 132 -26.75 13.04 -30.29
C LEU A 132 -27.09 12.87 -31.77
N GLN A 133 -27.15 11.62 -32.24
CA GLN A 133 -27.49 11.31 -33.62
C GLN A 133 -28.90 11.77 -33.97
N MET A 134 -29.89 11.52 -33.09
CA MET A 134 -31.27 11.97 -33.29
C MET A 134 -31.42 13.50 -33.31
N ASN A 135 -30.67 14.21 -32.45
CA ASN A 135 -30.70 15.68 -32.43
C ASN A 135 -30.00 16.34 -33.62
N CYS A 136 -29.14 15.61 -34.35
CA CYS A 136 -28.57 16.12 -35.61
C CYS A 136 -29.63 16.21 -36.71
N ASP A 137 -30.69 15.40 -36.65
CA ASP A 137 -31.77 15.43 -37.61
C ASP A 137 -32.78 16.55 -37.30
N ASN A 138 -33.10 16.78 -36.02
CA ASN A 138 -33.95 17.89 -35.57
C ASN A 138 -33.37 18.53 -34.29
N PHE A 139 -32.82 19.74 -34.42
CA PHE A 139 -32.16 20.39 -33.30
C PHE A 139 -33.14 20.75 -32.17
N SER A 140 -32.86 20.23 -30.98
CA SER A 140 -33.51 20.61 -29.73
C SER A 140 -32.45 21.15 -28.76
N GLU A 141 -32.56 22.43 -28.42
CA GLU A 141 -31.67 23.08 -27.44
C GLU A 141 -31.72 22.38 -26.08
N GLN A 142 -32.91 21.90 -25.68
CA GLN A 142 -33.10 21.19 -24.43
C GLN A 142 -32.37 19.84 -24.41
N SER A 143 -32.46 19.07 -25.49
CA SER A 143 -31.77 17.78 -25.61
C SER A 143 -30.26 17.95 -25.68
N TYR A 144 -29.79 18.96 -26.42
CA TYR A 144 -28.37 19.32 -26.48
C TYR A 144 -27.80 19.67 -25.09
N CYS A 145 -28.49 20.54 -24.32
CA CYS A 145 -28.10 20.88 -22.95
C CYS A 145 -28.10 19.66 -22.01
N THR A 146 -29.08 18.76 -22.17
CA THR A 146 -29.17 17.53 -21.35
C THR A 146 -28.00 16.59 -21.62
N VAL A 147 -27.65 16.39 -22.90
CA VAL A 147 -26.51 15.56 -23.30
C VAL A 147 -25.19 16.19 -22.83
N GLN A 148 -25.04 17.50 -22.96
CA GLN A 148 -23.88 18.23 -22.45
C GLN A 148 -23.70 18.01 -20.93
N GLN A 149 -24.75 18.18 -20.13
CA GLN A 149 -24.71 17.96 -18.69
C GLN A 149 -24.36 16.51 -18.33
N ALA A 150 -24.89 15.54 -19.08
CA ALA A 150 -24.59 14.13 -18.86
C ALA A 150 -23.10 13.81 -19.12
N PHE A 151 -22.52 14.34 -20.20
CA PHE A 151 -21.09 14.21 -20.47
C PHE A 151 -20.22 14.92 -19.41
N GLU A 152 -20.62 16.09 -18.91
CA GLU A 152 -19.93 16.76 -17.81
C GLU A 152 -19.93 15.89 -16.54
N LEU A 153 -21.06 15.25 -16.20
CA LEU A 153 -21.18 14.33 -15.06
C LEU A 153 -20.36 13.05 -15.22
N LEU A 154 -20.14 12.58 -16.45
CA LEU A 154 -19.25 11.46 -16.77
C LEU A 154 -17.76 11.83 -16.70
N GLY A 155 -17.42 13.11 -16.47
CA GLY A 155 -16.05 13.60 -16.45
C GLY A 155 -15.45 13.75 -17.86
N SER A 156 -16.29 13.99 -18.87
CA SER A 156 -15.85 14.11 -20.26
C SER A 156 -14.88 15.27 -20.46
N THR A 157 -13.97 15.13 -21.42
CA THR A 157 -12.91 16.09 -21.67
C THR A 157 -13.37 17.27 -22.54
N GLN A 158 -12.70 18.41 -22.44
CA GLN A 158 -12.88 19.56 -23.35
C GLN A 158 -12.84 19.14 -24.84
N THR A 159 -12.02 18.15 -25.20
CA THR A 159 -11.96 17.63 -26.57
C THR A 159 -13.22 16.89 -27.01
N THR A 160 -13.86 16.12 -26.13
CA THR A 160 -15.14 15.46 -26.42
C THR A 160 -16.25 16.49 -26.64
N PHE A 161 -16.27 17.54 -25.81
CA PHE A 161 -17.25 18.62 -25.95
C PHE A 161 -17.07 19.40 -27.26
N ALA A 162 -15.82 19.72 -27.62
CA ALA A 162 -15.52 20.37 -28.89
C ALA A 162 -15.88 19.50 -30.11
N GLN A 163 -15.65 18.18 -30.04
CA GLN A 163 -16.05 17.24 -31.08
C GLN A 163 -17.57 17.17 -31.24
N MET A 164 -18.30 17.11 -30.12
CA MET A 164 -19.76 17.15 -30.09
C MET A 164 -20.29 18.43 -30.75
N GLN A 165 -19.80 19.60 -30.31
CA GLN A 165 -20.15 20.89 -30.89
C GLN A 165 -19.88 20.94 -32.40
N MET A 166 -18.71 20.49 -32.82
CA MET A 166 -18.32 20.50 -34.23
C MET A 166 -19.20 19.57 -35.07
N HIS A 167 -19.53 18.37 -34.57
CA HIS A 167 -20.43 17.44 -35.25
C HIS A 167 -21.84 18.04 -35.44
N PHE A 168 -22.39 18.67 -34.39
CA PHE A 168 -23.68 19.33 -34.46
C PHE A 168 -23.71 20.49 -35.44
N ILE A 169 -22.74 21.40 -35.36
CA ILE A 169 -22.66 22.56 -36.27
C ILE A 169 -22.55 22.07 -37.72
N ALA A 170 -21.72 21.06 -37.98
CA ALA A 170 -21.56 20.49 -39.32
C ALA A 170 -22.87 19.87 -39.83
N SER A 171 -23.63 19.15 -39.00
CA SER A 171 -24.92 18.57 -39.38
C SER A 171 -25.95 19.64 -39.73
N ILE A 172 -26.08 20.69 -38.90
CA ILE A 172 -26.97 21.82 -39.18
C ILE A 172 -26.56 22.51 -40.49
N GLN A 173 -25.28 22.83 -40.65
CA GLN A 173 -24.77 23.48 -41.86
C GLN A 173 -25.01 22.65 -43.12
N ARG A 174 -24.80 21.32 -43.07
CA ARG A 174 -25.09 20.42 -44.21
C ARG A 174 -26.57 20.41 -44.56
N ARG A 175 -27.47 20.41 -43.56
CA ARG A 175 -28.92 20.47 -43.79
C ARG A 175 -29.32 21.80 -44.41
N THR A 176 -28.89 22.92 -43.82
CA THR A 176 -29.14 24.27 -44.35
C THR A 176 -28.62 24.41 -45.78
N LEU A 177 -27.41 23.92 -46.04
CA LEU A 177 -26.83 23.92 -47.39
C LEU A 177 -27.68 23.13 -48.38
N THR A 178 -28.08 21.91 -48.03
CA THR A 178 -28.97 21.07 -48.87
C THR A 178 -30.29 21.78 -49.18
N ILE A 179 -30.91 22.38 -48.17
CA ILE A 179 -32.17 23.13 -48.33
C ILE A 179 -31.97 24.32 -49.26
N VAL A 180 -30.99 25.20 -48.97
CA VAL A 180 -30.74 26.40 -49.79
C VAL A 180 -30.34 26.02 -51.22
N GLN A 181 -29.51 25.00 -51.40
CA GLN A 181 -29.14 24.47 -52.73
C GLN A 181 -30.36 23.99 -53.51
N SER A 182 -31.36 23.39 -52.86
CA SER A 182 -32.59 22.97 -53.55
C SER A 182 -33.38 24.15 -54.15
N PHE A 183 -33.17 25.37 -53.63
CA PHE A 183 -33.76 26.60 -54.17
C PHE A 183 -32.85 27.30 -55.20
N VAL A 184 -31.55 26.97 -55.24
CA VAL A 184 -30.62 27.46 -56.25
C VAL A 184 -30.60 26.46 -57.42
N CYS A 185 -31.44 26.69 -58.42
CA CYS A 185 -31.41 25.90 -59.65
C CYS A 185 -30.01 26.01 -60.30
N PRO A 186 -29.38 24.91 -60.76
CA PRO A 186 -28.10 25.02 -61.46
C PRO A 186 -28.36 25.74 -62.80
N SER A 187 -28.01 27.02 -62.87
CA SER A 187 -27.98 27.78 -64.11
C SER A 187 -26.82 27.26 -64.96
N ALA A 188 -27.11 26.20 -65.70
CA ALA A 188 -26.32 25.75 -66.84
C ALA A 188 -27.27 25.65 -68.05
N ASP A 189 -27.69 26.80 -68.54
CA ASP A 189 -27.51 27.21 -69.94
C ASP A 189 -28.30 28.50 -70.18
N ASP A 190 -27.68 29.42 -70.92
CA ASP A 190 -28.27 30.67 -71.39
C ASP A 190 -29.58 30.40 -72.15
N SER A 191 -30.71 30.49 -71.45
CA SER A 191 -32.00 30.82 -72.05
C SER A 191 -32.94 31.31 -70.95
N GLU A 192 -33.40 32.56 -71.12
CA GLU A 192 -34.30 33.26 -70.22
C GLU A 192 -35.54 32.42 -69.92
N GLN A 193 -35.58 31.84 -68.72
CA GLN A 193 -36.80 31.27 -68.16
C GLN A 193 -36.92 31.75 -66.71
N PRO A 194 -38.03 32.41 -66.34
CA PRO A 194 -38.14 33.02 -65.02
C PRO A 194 -38.18 31.91 -63.98
N CYS A 195 -37.18 31.89 -63.10
CA CYS A 195 -37.23 31.13 -61.86
C CYS A 195 -38.54 31.52 -61.18
N SER A 196 -39.52 30.61 -61.13
CA SER A 196 -40.81 30.88 -60.50
C SER A 196 -40.51 31.25 -59.05
N SER A 197 -40.65 32.53 -58.73
CA SER A 197 -40.48 33.09 -57.40
C SER A 197 -41.47 32.40 -56.47
N ARG A 198 -41.02 31.37 -55.75
CA ARG A 198 -41.78 30.83 -54.63
C ARG A 198 -41.85 31.94 -53.58
N ASP A 199 -43.06 32.16 -53.08
CA ASP A 199 -43.34 33.25 -52.15
C ASP A 199 -42.52 33.06 -50.85
N TYR A 200 -42.09 34.15 -50.23
CA TYR A 200 -41.27 34.10 -49.01
C TYR A 200 -41.96 33.32 -47.88
N ALA A 201 -43.29 33.30 -47.89
CA ALA A 201 -44.13 32.52 -46.99
C ALA A 201 -43.94 30.99 -47.12
N ASP A 202 -43.63 30.48 -48.32
CA ASP A 202 -43.36 29.06 -48.57
C ASP A 202 -41.92 28.65 -48.20
N MET A 203 -41.04 29.62 -47.89
CA MET A 203 -39.62 29.40 -47.56
C MET A 203 -39.36 29.19 -46.06
N CYS A 204 -40.35 29.42 -45.20
CA CYS A 204 -40.25 29.33 -43.75
C CYS A 204 -41.09 28.14 -43.21
N LEU A 205 -40.65 26.90 -43.47
CA LEU A 205 -41.17 25.68 -42.83
C LEU A 205 -40.03 24.81 -42.31
#